data_AF-A0A0F9R3L2-F1
#
_entry.id   AF-A0A0F9R3L2-F1
#
_cell.length_a   1.000
_cell.length_b   1.000
_cell.length_c   1.000
_cell.angle_alpha   90.00
_cell.angle_beta   90.00
_cell.angle_gamma   90.00
#
_symmetry.space_group_name_H-M   'P 1'
#
loop_
_entity.id
_entity.type
_entity.pdbx_description
1 polymer ?
#
loop_
_entity_poly.entity_id
_entity_poly.type
_entity_poly.pdbx_seq_one_letter_code
_entity_poly.pdbx_strand_id
1 'polypeptide(L)'
;IPEGVNGVWVDNAYINEELGINEQKYPLQVKNLINKIKWKGLYFGGVAFKYQKRVNEPTLATKIACQYMDVVTTSGPGTGKSAEPERIKMMSTTAQKYNKQIGIASGITPKNVEDYKSVNYFLVATGISKSFHTFNPLLVKELSDKINKLKEGSE
;
A
#
# COMPACT_ATOMS: atom_id res chain seq x y z
N ILE A 1 1.29 -0.06 19.97
CA ILE A 1 0.06 0.11 19.16
C ILE A 1 -1.07 0.32 20.15
N PRO A 2 -1.85 1.42 20.06
CA PRO A 2 -2.97 1.67 20.97
C PRO A 2 -4.00 0.54 20.93
N GLU A 3 -4.72 0.35 22.03
CA GLU A 3 -5.80 -0.64 22.11
C GLU A 3 -6.92 -0.31 21.10
N GLY A 4 -7.54 -1.33 20.53
CA GLY A 4 -8.62 -1.19 19.54
C GLY A 4 -8.19 -0.85 18.11
N VAL A 5 -6.90 -0.59 17.85
CA VAL A 5 -6.41 -0.29 16.49
C VAL A 5 -6.41 -1.56 15.62
N ASN A 6 -7.10 -1.53 14.48
CA ASN A 6 -7.16 -2.67 13.53
C ASN A 6 -6.16 -2.57 12.37
N GLY A 7 -5.45 -1.45 12.22
CA GLY A 7 -4.43 -1.29 11.20
C GLY A 7 -3.47 -0.15 11.50
N VAL A 8 -2.21 -0.30 11.10
CA VAL A 8 -1.19 0.74 11.21
C VAL A 8 -0.46 0.87 9.88
N TRP A 9 -0.15 2.11 9.50
CA TRP A 9 0.56 2.41 8.26
C TRP A 9 1.84 3.21 8.55
N VAL A 10 2.91 2.87 7.84
CA VAL A 10 4.15 3.63 7.79
C VAL A 10 4.53 3.94 6.34
N ASP A 11 4.89 5.19 6.05
CA ASP A 11 5.33 5.63 4.71
C ASP A 11 6.64 4.95 4.26
N ASN A 12 7.50 4.61 5.22
CA ASN A 12 8.77 3.95 4.97
C ASN A 12 8.90 2.72 5.87
N ALA A 13 8.75 1.54 5.28
CA ALA A 13 8.97 0.28 5.98
C ALA A 13 10.46 -0.12 6.05
N TYR A 14 11.37 0.67 5.48
CA TYR A 14 12.82 0.42 5.42
C TYR A 14 13.20 -0.91 4.76
N ILE A 15 12.46 -1.30 3.72
CA ILE A 15 12.86 -2.39 2.83
C ILE A 15 14.02 -1.92 1.96
N ASN A 16 15.10 -2.70 1.93
CA ASN A 16 16.25 -2.46 1.06
C ASN A 16 16.49 -3.68 0.17
N GLU A 17 16.28 -3.54 -1.14
CA GLU A 17 16.44 -4.63 -2.11
C GLU A 17 17.89 -5.08 -2.34
N GLU A 18 18.86 -4.30 -1.88
CA GLU A 18 20.29 -4.63 -1.94
C GLU A 18 20.72 -5.62 -0.84
N LEU A 19 19.89 -5.79 0.19
CA LEU A 19 20.17 -6.68 1.31
C LEU A 19 19.40 -7.99 1.17
N GLY A 20 19.97 -9.07 1.69
CA GLY A 20 19.29 -10.35 1.79
C GLY A 20 18.00 -10.24 2.62
N ILE A 21 17.06 -11.16 2.40
CA ILE A 21 15.79 -11.20 3.14
C ILE A 21 16.05 -11.16 4.64
N ASN A 22 16.97 -11.97 5.16
CA ASN A 22 17.22 -12.05 6.60
C ASN A 22 18.04 -10.89 7.19
N GLU A 23 18.49 -9.95 6.35
CA GLU A 23 19.36 -8.82 6.75
C GLU A 23 18.57 -7.52 6.95
N GLN A 24 17.24 -7.58 6.80
CA GLN A 24 16.32 -6.44 6.95
C GLN A 24 16.09 -6.08 8.43
N LYS A 25 17.06 -5.40 9.06
CA LYS A 25 17.07 -5.12 10.50
C LYS A 25 15.79 -4.42 11.01
N TYR A 26 15.38 -3.32 10.40
CA TYR A 26 14.21 -2.54 10.85
C TYR A 26 12.88 -3.29 10.62
N PRO A 27 12.59 -3.84 9.41
CA PRO A 27 11.42 -4.69 9.21
C PRO A 27 11.33 -5.86 10.20
N LEU A 28 12.46 -6.51 10.51
CA LEU A 28 12.50 -7.61 11.47
C LEU A 28 12.15 -7.15 12.89
N GLN A 29 12.66 -5.99 13.32
CA GLN A 29 12.31 -5.41 14.63
C GLN A 29 10.81 -5.13 14.75
N VAL A 30 10.19 -4.54 13.72
CA VAL A 30 8.74 -4.26 13.70
C VAL A 30 7.94 -5.57 13.76
N LYS A 31 8.29 -6.56 12.94
CA LYS A 31 7.64 -7.89 12.96
C LYS A 31 7.73 -8.55 14.34
N ASN A 32 8.90 -8.50 14.97
CA ASN A 32 9.11 -9.06 16.30
C ASN A 32 8.28 -8.33 17.37
N LEU A 33 8.17 -7.00 17.27
CA LEU A 33 7.34 -6.21 18.18
C LEU A 33 5.86 -6.58 18.04
N ILE A 34 5.33 -6.63 16.81
CA ILE A 34 3.94 -7.02 16.53
C ILE A 34 3.64 -8.41 17.09
N ASN A 35 4.53 -9.38 16.85
CA ASN A 35 4.40 -10.74 17.37
C ASN A 35 4.42 -10.77 18.90
N LYS A 36 5.33 -10.02 19.54
CA LYS A 36 5.47 -9.94 21.00
C LYS A 36 4.19 -9.42 21.66
N ILE A 37 3.58 -8.38 21.09
CA ILE A 37 2.33 -7.80 21.61
C ILE A 37 1.08 -8.55 21.13
N LYS A 38 1.24 -9.60 20.32
CA LYS A 38 0.15 -10.43 19.75
C LYS A 38 -0.94 -9.60 19.06
N TRP A 39 -0.57 -8.46 18.48
CA TRP A 39 -1.52 -7.59 17.79
C TRP A 39 -2.06 -8.28 16.53
N LYS A 40 -3.37 -8.13 16.28
CA LYS A 40 -4.12 -8.85 15.23
C LYS A 40 -4.60 -7.96 14.08
N GLY A 41 -4.19 -6.69 14.05
CA GLY A 41 -4.50 -5.79 12.95
C GLY A 41 -3.57 -5.95 11.76
N LEU A 42 -3.80 -5.14 10.72
CA LEU A 42 -3.05 -5.14 9.47
C LEU A 42 -1.88 -4.16 9.51
N TYR A 43 -0.67 -4.63 9.24
CA TYR A 43 0.48 -3.77 9.03
C TYR A 43 0.65 -3.39 7.55
N PHE A 44 0.44 -2.10 7.25
CA PHE A 44 0.68 -1.49 5.95
C PHE A 44 2.09 -0.90 5.91
N GLY A 45 3.00 -1.54 5.16
CA GLY A 45 4.39 -1.08 5.04
C GLY A 45 4.66 -0.39 3.71
N GLY A 46 5.13 0.86 3.76
CA GLY A 46 5.52 1.64 2.59
C GLY A 46 6.77 1.08 1.89
N VAL A 47 6.61 0.71 0.61
CA VAL A 47 7.67 0.15 -0.26
C VAL A 47 7.62 0.84 -1.62
N ALA A 48 8.78 1.30 -2.09
CA ALA A 48 8.92 2.05 -3.34
C ALA A 48 7.97 3.28 -3.39
N PHE A 49 7.84 3.92 -2.23
CA PHE A 49 6.95 5.03 -1.92
C PHE A 49 7.59 6.39 -2.25
N LYS A 50 6.78 7.42 -2.48
CA LYS A 50 7.30 8.77 -2.79
C LYS A 50 8.19 9.32 -1.66
N TYR A 51 9.20 10.08 -2.05
CA TYR A 51 10.15 10.76 -1.15
C TYR A 51 11.04 9.85 -0.30
N GLN A 52 11.06 8.55 -0.56
CA GLN A 52 11.96 7.59 0.08
C GLN A 52 13.14 7.24 -0.84
N LYS A 53 14.07 6.39 -0.35
CA LYS A 53 15.16 5.82 -1.18
C LYS A 53 14.54 5.24 -2.46
N ARG A 54 15.13 5.58 -3.61
CA ARG A 54 14.71 5.00 -4.90
C ARG A 54 14.89 3.49 -4.84
N VAL A 55 13.81 2.79 -5.15
CA VAL A 55 13.82 1.34 -5.33
C VAL A 55 14.02 1.06 -6.82
N ASN A 56 15.09 0.37 -7.16
CA ASN A 56 15.42 0.02 -8.54
C ASN A 56 14.72 -1.24 -9.01
N GLU A 57 14.48 -2.17 -8.08
CA GLU A 57 13.84 -3.47 -8.33
C GLU A 57 12.54 -3.62 -7.52
N PRO A 58 11.41 -2.97 -7.93
CA PRO A 58 10.16 -2.99 -7.17
C PRO A 58 9.62 -4.40 -6.88
N THR A 59 9.81 -5.33 -7.81
CA THR A 59 9.42 -6.74 -7.66
C THR A 59 10.24 -7.43 -6.57
N LEU A 60 11.56 -7.24 -6.55
CA LEU A 60 12.44 -7.79 -5.51
C LEU A 60 12.11 -7.17 -4.14
N ALA A 61 11.96 -5.85 -4.08
CA ALA A 61 11.55 -5.15 -2.86
C ALA A 61 10.20 -5.68 -2.34
N THR A 62 9.22 -5.91 -3.21
CA THR A 62 7.92 -6.49 -2.83
C THR A 62 8.08 -7.90 -2.27
N LYS A 63 8.89 -8.76 -2.91
CA LYS A 63 9.19 -10.11 -2.42
C LYS A 63 9.75 -10.09 -1.00
N ILE A 64 10.73 -9.21 -0.74
CA ILE A 64 11.34 -9.04 0.59
C ILE A 64 10.29 -8.52 1.57
N ALA A 65 9.53 -7.49 1.18
CA ALA A 65 8.49 -6.87 2.00
C ALA A 65 7.43 -7.87 2.48
N CYS A 66 7.03 -8.82 1.63
CA CYS A 66 6.05 -9.85 1.96
C CYS A 66 6.43 -10.71 3.17
N GLN A 67 7.70 -10.72 3.58
CA GLN A 67 8.16 -11.44 4.77
C GLN A 67 7.87 -10.70 6.08
N TYR A 68 7.57 -9.40 6.02
CA TYR A 68 7.57 -8.49 7.16
C TYR A 68 6.25 -7.77 7.40
N MET A 69 5.38 -7.67 6.39
CA MET A 69 4.13 -6.92 6.48
C MET A 69 2.94 -7.69 5.91
N ASP A 70 1.74 -7.21 6.19
CA ASP A 70 0.50 -7.81 5.70
C ASP A 70 0.07 -7.19 4.37
N VAL A 71 0.27 -5.86 4.26
CA VAL A 71 -0.05 -5.09 3.07
C VAL A 71 1.19 -4.32 2.60
N VAL A 72 1.73 -4.71 1.45
CA VAL A 72 2.79 -3.95 0.77
C VAL A 72 2.14 -2.69 0.19
N THR A 73 2.53 -1.52 0.66
CA THR A 73 1.87 -0.26 0.30
C THR A 73 2.80 0.61 -0.53
N THR A 74 2.35 1.07 -1.69
CA THR A 74 3.15 1.87 -2.62
C THR A 74 2.43 3.15 -3.03
N SER A 75 3.11 4.03 -3.77
CA SER A 75 2.53 5.26 -4.29
C SER A 75 3.11 5.63 -5.65
N GLY A 76 2.51 6.64 -6.29
CA GLY A 76 3.18 7.34 -7.38
C GLY A 76 4.47 8.04 -6.95
N PRO A 77 5.26 8.58 -7.89
CA PRO A 77 6.60 9.12 -7.61
C PRO A 77 6.59 10.44 -6.84
N GLY A 78 5.44 11.11 -6.68
CA GLY A 78 5.33 12.38 -5.99
C GLY A 78 3.90 12.87 -5.87
N THR A 79 3.70 13.99 -5.17
CA THR A 79 2.39 14.63 -5.03
C THR A 79 1.82 15.00 -6.41
N GLY A 80 0.56 14.65 -6.64
CA GLY A 80 -0.14 14.89 -7.91
C GLY A 80 0.29 13.99 -9.08
N LYS A 81 1.27 13.10 -8.87
CA LYS A 81 1.72 12.14 -9.89
C LYS A 81 1.22 10.74 -9.54
N SER A 82 0.32 10.21 -10.36
CA SER A 82 -0.22 8.87 -10.23
C SER A 82 0.87 7.81 -10.41
N ALA A 83 0.70 6.64 -9.79
CA ALA A 83 1.61 5.51 -10.02
C ALA A 83 1.39 4.95 -11.43
N GLU A 84 2.44 4.41 -12.03
CA GLU A 84 2.33 3.70 -13.29
C GLU A 84 1.55 2.38 -13.09
N PRO A 85 0.40 2.16 -13.76
CA PRO A 85 -0.45 0.99 -13.51
C PRO A 85 0.26 -0.36 -13.72
N GLU A 86 1.12 -0.46 -14.73
CA GLU A 86 1.86 -1.69 -15.03
C GLU A 86 2.84 -2.06 -13.90
N ARG A 87 3.58 -1.07 -13.38
CA ARG A 87 4.41 -1.25 -12.18
C ARG A 87 3.61 -1.76 -10.99
N ILE A 88 2.42 -1.20 -10.75
CA ILE A 88 1.54 -1.64 -9.65
C ILE A 88 1.07 -3.08 -9.87
N LYS A 89 0.72 -3.45 -11.10
CA LYS A 89 0.33 -4.81 -11.47
C LYS A 89 1.46 -5.82 -11.21
N MET A 90 2.71 -5.47 -11.53
CA MET A 90 3.88 -6.33 -11.26
C MET A 90 4.09 -6.55 -9.75
N MET A 91 4.01 -5.47 -8.95
CA MET A 91 4.11 -5.58 -7.49
C MET A 91 2.94 -6.40 -6.92
N SER A 92 1.72 -6.20 -7.42
CA SER A 92 0.53 -6.95 -6.99
C SER A 92 0.68 -8.44 -7.26
N THR A 93 1.05 -8.80 -8.49
CA THR A 93 1.30 -10.19 -8.90
C THR A 93 2.35 -10.84 -8.02
N THR A 94 3.37 -10.08 -7.61
CA THR A 94 4.40 -10.58 -6.71
C THR A 94 3.86 -10.80 -5.31
N ALA A 95 3.12 -9.84 -4.74
CA ALA A 95 2.53 -9.97 -3.41
C ALA A 95 1.56 -11.15 -3.31
N GLN A 96 0.74 -11.37 -4.35
CA GLN A 96 -0.18 -12.50 -4.45
C GLN A 96 0.53 -13.86 -4.36
N LYS A 97 1.71 -14.01 -4.98
CA LYS A 97 2.52 -15.25 -4.88
C LYS A 97 2.96 -15.58 -3.45
N TYR A 98 2.95 -14.59 -2.54
CA TYR A 98 3.29 -14.76 -1.12
C TYR A 98 2.06 -14.67 -0.22
N ASN A 99 0.85 -14.75 -0.77
CA ASN A 99 -0.42 -14.57 -0.04
C ASN A 99 -0.46 -13.25 0.75
N LYS A 100 0.08 -12.18 0.16
CA LYS A 100 0.06 -10.83 0.72
C LYS A 100 -0.76 -9.89 -0.13
N GLN A 101 -1.25 -8.85 0.51
CA GLN A 101 -2.09 -7.83 -0.12
C GLN A 101 -1.24 -6.64 -0.57
N ILE A 102 -1.77 -5.86 -1.51
CA ILE A 102 -1.15 -4.62 -1.96
C ILE A 102 -2.08 -3.43 -1.70
N GLY A 103 -1.48 -2.35 -1.21
CA GLY A 103 -2.12 -1.05 -1.03
C GLY A 103 -1.49 -0.03 -1.97
N ILE A 104 -2.31 0.89 -2.48
CA ILE A 104 -1.84 2.08 -3.20
C ILE A 104 -2.30 3.34 -2.50
N ALA A 105 -1.39 4.28 -2.34
CA ALA A 105 -1.63 5.59 -1.76
C ALA A 105 -1.26 6.70 -2.74
N SER A 106 -1.74 7.92 -2.44
CA SER A 106 -1.39 9.18 -3.13
C SER A 106 -1.77 9.23 -4.62
N GLY A 107 -2.68 10.15 -4.97
CA GLY A 107 -3.03 10.43 -6.37
C GLY A 107 -4.15 9.54 -6.93
N ILE A 108 -4.85 8.79 -6.07
CA ILE A 108 -6.06 8.06 -6.45
C ILE A 108 -7.26 9.00 -6.45
N THR A 109 -8.05 8.91 -7.52
CA THR A 109 -9.25 9.69 -7.79
C THR A 109 -10.31 8.77 -8.41
N PRO A 110 -11.59 9.18 -8.46
CA PRO A 110 -12.59 8.43 -9.22
C PRO A 110 -12.25 8.24 -10.71
N LYS A 111 -11.40 9.11 -11.28
CA LYS A 111 -11.02 9.07 -12.70
C LYS A 111 -10.00 7.98 -13.04
N ASN A 112 -9.14 7.57 -12.11
CA ASN A 112 -8.04 6.64 -12.37
C ASN A 112 -8.07 5.37 -11.50
N VAL A 113 -9.02 5.23 -10.57
CA VAL A 113 -9.07 4.08 -9.65
C VAL A 113 -9.16 2.73 -10.39
N GLU A 114 -9.83 2.69 -11.55
CA GLU A 114 -10.01 1.49 -12.36
C GLU A 114 -8.70 0.97 -12.97
N ASP A 115 -7.72 1.85 -13.19
CA ASP A 115 -6.38 1.49 -13.67
C ASP A 115 -5.63 0.60 -12.66
N TYR A 116 -6.01 0.67 -11.39
CA TYR A 116 -5.36 -0.02 -10.28
C TYR A 116 -6.18 -1.21 -9.76
N LYS A 117 -7.03 -1.82 -10.58
CA LYS A 117 -7.86 -2.98 -10.21
C LYS A 117 -7.10 -4.19 -9.63
N SER A 118 -5.78 -4.23 -9.79
CA SER A 118 -4.94 -5.28 -9.20
C SER A 118 -4.69 -5.10 -7.70
N VAL A 119 -5.11 -3.99 -7.07
CA VAL A 119 -4.83 -3.70 -5.65
C VAL A 119 -5.96 -4.08 -4.71
N ASN A 120 -5.62 -4.32 -3.44
CA ASN A 120 -6.60 -4.68 -2.40
C ASN A 120 -7.09 -3.46 -1.61
N TYR A 121 -6.22 -2.46 -1.41
CA TYR A 121 -6.50 -1.28 -0.62
C TYR A 121 -6.14 0.01 -1.34
N PHE A 122 -7.00 1.02 -1.19
CA PHE A 122 -6.79 2.37 -1.67
C PHE A 122 -6.71 3.33 -0.48
N LEU A 123 -5.57 3.98 -0.28
CA LEU A 123 -5.36 5.00 0.74
C LEU A 123 -5.50 6.38 0.09
N VAL A 124 -6.62 7.05 0.35
CA VAL A 124 -7.04 8.25 -0.39
C VAL A 124 -7.26 9.45 0.53
N ALA A 125 -6.95 10.64 0.02
CA ALA A 125 -7.19 11.91 0.72
C ALA A 125 -7.52 13.01 -0.29
N THR A 126 -6.52 13.71 -0.81
CA THR A 126 -6.71 14.90 -1.66
C THR A 126 -7.56 14.66 -2.91
N GLY A 127 -7.52 13.46 -3.50
CA GLY A 127 -8.31 13.11 -4.69
C GLY A 127 -9.82 13.04 -4.48
N ILE A 128 -10.28 13.04 -3.23
CA ILE A 128 -11.70 13.08 -2.84
C ILE A 128 -12.00 14.26 -1.90
N SER A 129 -11.07 15.20 -1.72
CA SER A 129 -11.22 16.36 -0.84
C SER A 129 -12.02 17.49 -1.50
N LYS A 130 -12.89 18.15 -0.73
CA LYS A 130 -13.45 19.48 -1.05
C LYS A 130 -12.52 20.59 -0.58
N SER A 131 -11.88 20.38 0.57
CA SER A 131 -10.91 21.29 1.19
C SER A 131 -9.82 20.47 1.91
N PHE A 132 -8.86 21.14 2.54
CA PHE A 132 -7.83 20.47 3.35
C PHE A 132 -8.40 19.66 4.52
N HIS A 133 -9.53 20.10 5.10
CA HIS A 133 -10.13 19.47 6.29
C HIS A 133 -11.36 18.60 5.99
N THR A 134 -11.91 18.67 4.77
CA THR A 134 -13.21 18.06 4.47
C THR A 134 -13.22 17.31 3.16
N PHE A 135 -13.70 16.08 3.16
CA PHE A 135 -13.98 15.33 1.95
C PHE A 135 -15.22 15.83 1.21
N ASN A 136 -15.23 15.66 -0.11
CA ASN A 136 -16.40 15.86 -0.93
C ASN A 136 -17.24 14.57 -0.94
N PRO A 137 -18.46 14.55 -0.36
CA PRO A 137 -19.26 13.34 -0.23
C PRO A 137 -19.62 12.71 -1.58
N LEU A 138 -19.74 13.51 -2.65
CA LEU A 138 -20.00 13.00 -3.99
C LEU A 138 -18.80 12.22 -4.54
N LEU A 139 -17.57 12.73 -4.34
CA LEU A 139 -16.35 12.05 -4.77
C LEU A 139 -16.07 10.80 -3.93
N VAL A 140 -16.39 10.85 -2.63
CA VAL A 140 -16.29 9.67 -1.75
C VAL A 140 -17.21 8.56 -2.26
N LYS A 141 -18.49 8.90 -2.53
CA LYS A 141 -19.47 7.95 -3.06
C LYS A 141 -19.03 7.40 -4.41
N GLU A 142 -18.65 8.28 -5.35
CA GLU A 142 -18.21 7.87 -6.69
C GLU A 142 -17.01 6.92 -6.64
N LEU A 143 -16.00 7.23 -5.81
CA LEU A 143 -14.83 6.38 -5.62
C LEU A 143 -15.23 5.02 -5.01
N SER A 144 -16.07 5.02 -3.97
CA SER A 144 -16.54 3.80 -3.32
C SER A 144 -17.31 2.90 -4.29
N ASP A 145 -18.22 3.48 -5.07
CA ASP A 145 -19.03 2.74 -6.05
C ASP A 145 -18.14 2.09 -7.11
N LYS A 146 -17.12 2.81 -7.61
CA LYS A 146 -16.14 2.27 -8.55
C LYS A 146 -15.32 1.13 -7.94
N ILE A 147 -14.81 1.30 -6.71
CA ILE A 147 -14.05 0.24 -6.02
C ILE A 147 -14.89 -1.02 -5.81
N ASN A 148 -16.17 -0.87 -5.45
CA ASN A 148 -17.06 -2.02 -5.25
C ASN A 148 -17.31 -2.78 -6.56
N LYS A 149 -17.55 -2.07 -7.66
CA LYS A 149 -17.68 -2.70 -9.00
C LYS A 149 -16.44 -3.48 -9.43
N LEU A 150 -15.25 -3.02 -9.06
CA LEU A 150 -14.00 -3.75 -9.34
C LEU A 150 -13.97 -5.12 -8.63
N LYS A 151 -14.57 -5.24 -7.44
CA LYS A 151 -14.64 -6.51 -6.70
C LYS A 151 -15.64 -7.48 -7.32
N GLU A 152 -16.80 -6.98 -7.76
CA GLU A 152 -17.86 -7.80 -8.37
C GLU A 152 -17.44 -8.43 -9.71
N GLY A 153 -16.57 -7.76 -10.48
CA GLY A 153 -16.05 -8.28 -11.75
C GLY A 153 -14.82 -9.20 -11.64
N SER A 154 -14.46 -9.63 -10.42
CA SER A 154 -13.27 -10.46 -10.14
C SER A 154 -13.60 -11.92 -9.81
N GLU A 155 -14.88 -12.30 -9.85
CA GLU A 155 -15.40 -13.68 -9.77
C GLU A 155 -15.56 -14.30 -11.17
#